data_AF-A0A087A6Z3-F1
#
_entry.id   AF-A0A087A6Z3-F1
#
_cell.length_a   1.000
_cell.length_b   1.000
_cell.length_c   1.000
_cell.angle_alpha   90.00
_cell.angle_beta   90.00
_cell.angle_gamma   90.00
#
_symmetry.space_group_name_H-M   'P 1'
#
loop_
_entity.id
_entity.type
_entity.pdbx_description
1 polymer ?
#
loop_
_entity_poly.entity_id
_entity_poly.type
_entity_poly.pdbx_seq_one_letter_code
_entity_poly.pdbx_strand_id
1 'polypeptide(L)'
;MTTFFLNRLAEGEPHALAFAGQSTPWPVALADQTADPELADALHAHVDAAYAKLTPVNAELLATTGRPVDLFGFTPNPARLGAAADATASVEGIALTQLGALIDLNHLGYDVTRANPTAVLGHSQGVLAVHMVKAIREAGSIDAARDQIDEILATAALIGA
;
A
#
# COMPACT_ATOMS: atom_id res chain seq x y z
N MET A 1 22.29 -26.63 -3.63
CA MET A 1 21.70 -25.53 -2.84
C MET A 1 20.55 -24.95 -3.65
N THR A 2 19.33 -24.95 -3.12
CA THR A 2 18.20 -24.26 -3.74
C THR A 2 18.29 -22.77 -3.40
N THR A 3 18.48 -21.92 -4.41
CA THR A 3 18.42 -20.47 -4.24
C THR A 3 17.01 -20.08 -3.79
N PHE A 4 16.91 -19.27 -2.72
CA PHE A 4 15.63 -18.78 -2.20
C PHE A 4 14.85 -18.06 -3.31
N PHE A 5 13.52 -18.19 -3.31
CA PHE A 5 12.67 -17.71 -4.41
C PHE A 5 12.88 -16.22 -4.71
N LEU A 6 12.86 -15.36 -3.69
CA LEU A 6 13.03 -13.92 -3.87
C LEU A 6 14.43 -13.55 -4.36
N ASN A 7 15.46 -14.29 -3.99
CA ASN A 7 16.82 -14.04 -4.47
C ASN A 7 16.89 -14.21 -6.00
N ARG A 8 16.22 -15.23 -6.55
CA ARG A 8 16.20 -15.42 -8.01
C ARG A 8 15.52 -14.26 -8.73
N LEU A 9 14.43 -13.74 -8.16
CA LEU A 9 13.75 -12.56 -8.70
C LEU A 9 14.63 -11.30 -8.60
N ALA A 10 15.30 -11.10 -7.46
CA ALA A 10 16.22 -9.99 -7.22
C ALA A 10 17.48 -10.03 -8.12
N GLU A 11 17.89 -11.23 -8.54
CA GLU A 11 18.99 -11.48 -9.47
C GLU A 11 18.57 -11.35 -10.96
N GLY A 12 17.32 -11.01 -11.24
CA GLY A 12 16.84 -10.67 -12.58
C GLY A 12 16.13 -11.80 -13.34
N GLU A 13 15.66 -12.85 -12.66
CA GLU A 13 14.75 -13.82 -13.27
C GLU A 13 13.49 -13.07 -13.78
N PRO A 14 13.09 -13.19 -15.07
CA PRO A 14 11.97 -12.42 -15.61
C PRO A 14 10.66 -12.71 -14.87
N HIS A 15 10.01 -11.66 -14.37
CA HIS A 15 8.77 -11.78 -13.62
C HIS A 15 7.92 -10.51 -13.78
N ALA A 16 6.68 -10.57 -13.31
CA ALA A 16 5.78 -9.43 -13.25
C ALA A 16 5.25 -9.26 -11.82
N LEU A 17 5.04 -8.01 -11.42
CA LEU A 17 4.28 -7.68 -10.22
C LEU A 17 2.84 -7.39 -10.62
N ALA A 18 1.87 -7.98 -9.91
CA ALA A 18 0.45 -7.79 -10.15
C ALA A 18 -0.25 -7.40 -8.86
N PHE A 19 -0.88 -6.22 -8.86
CA PHE A 19 -1.62 -5.68 -7.74
C PHE A 19 -3.12 -5.81 -7.97
N ALA A 20 -3.78 -6.53 -7.06
CA ALA A 20 -5.21 -6.76 -7.13
C ALA A 20 -6.02 -5.53 -6.69
N GLY A 21 -7.30 -5.53 -7.05
CA GLY A 21 -8.26 -4.50 -6.65
C GLY A 21 -9.13 -4.90 -5.46
N GLN A 22 -10.35 -4.37 -5.42
CA GLN A 22 -11.33 -4.61 -4.37
C GLN A 22 -11.69 -6.10 -4.23
N SER A 23 -12.12 -6.50 -3.03
CA SER A 23 -12.39 -7.89 -2.57
C SER A 23 -11.21 -8.63 -1.93
N THR A 24 -10.04 -8.01 -1.81
CA THR A 24 -8.99 -8.52 -0.92
C THR A 24 -9.36 -8.23 0.55
N PRO A 25 -9.23 -9.19 1.49
CA PRO A 25 -9.47 -8.97 2.92
C PRO A 25 -8.34 -8.12 3.52
N TRP A 26 -8.23 -6.87 3.10
CA TRP A 26 -7.11 -5.97 3.43
C TRP A 26 -6.89 -5.75 4.92
N PRO A 27 -7.90 -5.75 5.82
CA PRO A 27 -7.62 -5.64 7.25
C PRO A 27 -6.89 -6.86 7.80
N VAL A 28 -7.04 -8.04 7.19
CA VAL A 28 -6.27 -9.24 7.56
C VAL A 28 -4.81 -9.07 7.18
N ALA A 29 -4.55 -8.71 5.92
CA ALA A 29 -3.18 -8.50 5.46
C ALA A 29 -2.49 -7.32 6.17
N LEU A 30 -3.21 -6.23 6.44
CA LEU A 30 -2.69 -5.10 7.22
C LEU A 30 -2.39 -5.53 8.66
N ALA A 31 -3.27 -6.28 9.31
CA ALA A 31 -3.02 -6.77 10.67
C ALA A 31 -1.79 -7.68 10.72
N ASP A 32 -1.64 -8.59 9.75
CA ASP A 32 -0.47 -9.46 9.63
C ASP A 32 0.82 -8.64 9.43
N GLN A 33 0.78 -7.60 8.58
CA GLN A 33 1.92 -6.69 8.37
C GLN A 33 2.28 -5.90 9.63
N THR A 34 1.28 -5.38 10.34
CA THR A 34 1.50 -4.60 11.57
C THR A 34 1.86 -5.46 12.80
N ALA A 35 1.95 -6.78 12.65
CA ALA A 35 2.55 -7.63 13.67
C ALA A 35 4.08 -7.44 13.78
N ASP A 36 4.72 -6.94 12.72
CA ASP A 36 6.09 -6.41 12.75
C ASP A 36 6.05 -4.93 13.18
N PRO A 37 6.63 -4.56 14.34
CA PRO A 37 6.63 -3.18 14.82
C PRO A 37 7.30 -2.18 13.88
N GLU A 38 8.35 -2.57 13.15
CA GLU A 38 9.06 -1.67 12.24
C GLU A 38 8.19 -1.33 11.03
N LEU A 39 7.53 -2.34 10.46
CA LEU A 39 6.56 -2.16 9.39
C LEU A 39 5.32 -1.39 9.88
N ALA A 40 4.86 -1.67 11.09
CA ALA A 40 3.75 -0.95 11.70
C ALA A 40 4.05 0.55 11.81
N ASP A 41 5.21 0.93 12.35
CA ASP A 41 5.62 2.32 12.49
C ASP A 41 5.75 3.02 11.13
N ALA A 42 6.31 2.34 10.13
CA ALA A 42 6.43 2.86 8.78
C ALA A 42 5.05 3.14 8.15
N LEU A 43 4.11 2.21 8.25
CA LEU A 43 2.77 2.35 7.69
C LEU A 43 1.96 3.45 8.39
N HIS A 44 2.05 3.57 9.72
CA HIS A 44 1.42 4.68 10.45
C HIS A 44 2.00 6.03 10.01
N ALA A 45 3.32 6.12 9.86
CA ALA A 45 3.96 7.37 9.45
C ALA A 45 3.57 7.81 8.02
N HIS A 46 3.32 6.86 7.12
CA HIS A 46 2.80 7.13 5.77
C HIS A 46 1.34 7.62 5.80
N VAL A 47 0.48 7.00 6.62
CA VAL A 47 -0.90 7.45 6.82
C VAL A 47 -0.91 8.87 7.42
N ASP A 48 -0.15 9.12 8.49
CA ASP A 48 -0.09 10.45 9.12
C ASP A 48 0.35 11.54 8.12
N ALA A 49 1.36 11.24 7.29
CA ALA A 49 1.84 12.16 6.26
C ALA A 49 0.81 12.39 5.15
N ALA A 50 0.10 11.34 4.71
CA ALA A 50 -0.99 11.45 3.75
C ALA A 50 -2.12 12.35 4.29
N TYR A 51 -2.58 12.12 5.53
CA TYR A 51 -3.63 12.93 6.15
C TYR A 51 -3.18 14.37 6.42
N ALA A 52 -1.89 14.60 6.72
CA ALA A 52 -1.34 15.95 6.83
C ALA A 52 -1.50 16.73 5.50
N LYS A 53 -1.27 16.08 4.34
CA LYS A 53 -1.49 16.68 3.01
C LYS A 53 -2.96 17.00 2.74
N LEU A 54 -3.89 16.25 3.33
CA LEU A 54 -5.35 16.43 3.18
C LEU A 54 -5.95 17.50 4.11
N THR A 55 -5.16 18.09 5.01
CA THR A 55 -5.61 19.16 5.92
C THR A 55 -6.46 20.25 5.24
N PRO A 56 -6.11 20.76 4.03
CA PRO A 56 -6.90 21.80 3.37
C PRO A 56 -8.34 21.41 2.99
N VAL A 57 -8.63 20.12 2.84
CA VAL A 57 -9.95 19.58 2.41
C VAL A 57 -10.60 18.67 3.46
N ASN A 58 -10.08 18.67 4.68
CA ASN A 58 -10.51 17.76 5.74
C ASN A 58 -11.99 17.96 6.12
N ALA A 59 -12.51 19.19 6.04
CA ALA A 59 -13.91 19.48 6.34
C ALA A 59 -14.86 18.82 5.32
N GLU A 60 -14.51 18.88 4.03
CA GLU A 60 -15.24 18.23 2.95
C GLU A 60 -15.17 16.70 3.09
N LEU A 61 -13.99 16.15 3.39
CA LEU A 61 -13.83 14.71 3.60
C LEU A 61 -14.68 14.19 4.75
N LEU A 62 -14.67 14.90 5.90
CA LEU A 62 -15.51 14.55 7.05
C LEU A 62 -17.01 14.64 6.73
N ALA A 63 -17.41 15.54 5.83
CA ALA A 63 -18.79 15.64 5.39
C ALA A 63 -19.23 14.43 4.54
N THR A 64 -18.33 13.84 3.73
CA THR A 64 -18.63 12.60 2.99
C THR A 64 -18.58 11.37 3.90
N THR A 65 -17.51 11.20 4.68
CA THR A 65 -17.29 9.97 5.46
C THR A 65 -18.13 9.93 6.74
N GLY A 66 -18.61 11.09 7.21
CA GLY A 66 -19.34 11.26 8.47
C GLY A 66 -18.49 11.10 9.73
N ARG A 67 -17.23 10.64 9.61
CA ARG A 67 -16.28 10.43 10.70
C ARG A 67 -14.84 10.29 10.16
N PRO A 68 -13.81 10.50 10.98
CA PRO A 68 -12.45 10.08 10.63
C PRO A 68 -12.41 8.57 10.32
N VAL A 69 -11.68 8.20 9.27
CA VAL A 69 -11.44 6.81 8.91
C VAL A 69 -10.16 6.35 9.60
N ASP A 70 -10.28 5.36 10.48
CA ASP A 70 -9.14 4.69 11.11
C ASP A 70 -8.89 3.37 10.40
N LEU A 71 -7.89 3.35 9.51
CA LEU A 71 -7.55 2.15 8.72
C LEU A 71 -7.06 0.98 9.57
N PHE A 72 -6.43 1.26 10.71
CA PHE A 72 -5.89 0.24 11.61
C PHE A 72 -6.95 -0.28 12.60
N GLY A 73 -8.06 0.43 12.77
CA GLY A 73 -9.17 0.08 13.65
C GLY A 73 -10.14 -0.98 13.10
N PHE A 74 -10.00 -1.40 11.83
CA PHE A 74 -10.89 -2.41 11.25
C PHE A 74 -10.56 -3.81 11.76
N THR A 75 -11.58 -4.53 12.27
CA THR A 75 -11.41 -5.90 12.74
C THR A 75 -11.08 -6.85 11.58
N PRO A 76 -9.94 -7.58 11.63
CA PRO A 76 -9.58 -8.57 10.63
C PRO A 76 -10.62 -9.70 10.53
N ASN A 77 -11.12 -9.95 9.34
CA ASN A 77 -12.04 -11.07 9.08
C ASN A 77 -11.83 -11.64 7.68
N PRO A 78 -11.31 -12.88 7.56
CA PRO A 78 -11.00 -13.47 6.25
C PRO A 78 -12.25 -13.87 5.45
N ALA A 79 -13.41 -13.97 6.08
CA ALA A 79 -14.65 -14.41 5.44
C ALA A 79 -15.55 -13.24 5.00
N ARG A 80 -15.46 -12.07 5.65
CA ARG A 80 -16.33 -10.91 5.39
C ARG A 80 -15.61 -9.60 5.67
N LEU A 81 -15.63 -8.68 4.71
CA LEU A 81 -15.08 -7.33 4.88
C LEU A 81 -15.95 -6.41 5.76
N GLY A 82 -17.27 -6.55 5.73
CA GLY A 82 -18.16 -5.67 6.49
C GLY A 82 -17.95 -4.19 6.13
N ALA A 83 -17.78 -3.34 7.14
CA ALA A 83 -17.50 -1.90 6.95
C ALA A 83 -16.18 -1.63 6.20
N ALA A 84 -15.22 -2.56 6.23
CA ALA A 84 -13.96 -2.42 5.49
C ALA A 84 -14.13 -2.58 3.97
N ALA A 85 -15.32 -2.96 3.49
CA ALA A 85 -15.62 -3.01 2.06
C ALA A 85 -16.01 -1.65 1.47
N ASP A 86 -16.35 -0.68 2.32
CA ASP A 86 -16.79 0.64 1.90
C ASP A 86 -15.64 1.39 1.22
N ALA A 87 -15.91 2.05 0.09
CA ALA A 87 -14.89 2.73 -0.71
C ALA A 87 -14.13 3.78 0.10
N THR A 88 -14.80 4.44 1.05
CA THR A 88 -14.22 5.44 1.95
C THR A 88 -13.08 4.90 2.81
N ALA A 89 -13.01 3.58 3.00
CA ALA A 89 -11.92 2.90 3.71
C ALA A 89 -11.11 1.97 2.80
N SER A 90 -11.76 1.26 1.88
CA SER A 90 -11.15 0.15 1.15
C SER A 90 -10.14 0.61 0.11
N VAL A 91 -10.33 1.78 -0.50
CA VAL A 91 -9.41 2.28 -1.54
C VAL A 91 -8.05 2.59 -0.92
N GLU A 92 -8.03 3.41 0.13
CA GLU A 92 -6.82 3.74 0.88
C GLU A 92 -6.24 2.52 1.61
N GLY A 93 -7.09 1.76 2.32
CA GLY A 93 -6.66 0.57 3.05
C GLY A 93 -5.96 -0.46 2.16
N ILE A 94 -6.46 -0.70 0.95
CA ILE A 94 -5.82 -1.64 0.01
C ILE A 94 -4.51 -1.08 -0.54
N ALA A 95 -4.45 0.22 -0.85
CA ALA A 95 -3.20 0.86 -1.28
C ALA A 95 -2.13 0.81 -0.17
N LEU A 96 -2.50 1.06 1.09
CA LEU A 96 -1.62 0.97 2.24
C LEU A 96 -1.10 -0.45 2.47
N THR A 97 -1.97 -1.46 2.38
CA THR A 97 -1.55 -2.87 2.48
C THR A 97 -0.60 -3.26 1.34
N GLN A 98 -0.79 -2.73 0.13
CA GLN A 98 0.10 -2.99 -1.01
C GLN A 98 1.47 -2.33 -0.82
N LEU A 99 1.51 -1.12 -0.24
CA LEU A 99 2.76 -0.49 0.19
C LEU A 99 3.47 -1.34 1.25
N GLY A 100 2.74 -1.83 2.24
CA GLY A 100 3.31 -2.73 3.27
C GLY A 100 3.96 -3.97 2.66
N ALA A 101 3.35 -4.54 1.61
CA ALA A 101 3.92 -5.69 0.91
C ALA A 101 5.19 -5.31 0.12
N LEU A 102 5.28 -4.10 -0.42
CA LEU A 102 6.49 -3.60 -1.09
C LEU A 102 7.64 -3.38 -0.11
N ILE A 103 7.35 -2.82 1.07
CA ILE A 103 8.34 -2.60 2.13
C ILE A 103 8.85 -3.96 2.65
N ASP A 104 7.94 -4.88 2.96
CA ASP A 104 8.29 -6.22 3.45
C ASP A 104 9.11 -7.01 2.42
N LEU A 105 8.74 -6.96 1.13
CA LEU A 105 9.55 -7.55 0.05
C LEU A 105 10.95 -6.96 0.01
N ASN A 106 11.09 -5.64 0.18
CA ASN A 106 12.38 -4.98 0.23
C ASN A 106 13.23 -5.43 1.44
N HIS A 107 12.62 -5.59 2.62
CA HIS A 107 13.28 -6.15 3.80
C HIS A 107 13.73 -7.60 3.59
N LEU A 108 12.99 -8.37 2.80
CA LEU A 108 13.34 -9.74 2.39
C LEU A 108 14.36 -9.80 1.23
N GLY A 109 14.92 -8.65 0.81
CA GLY A 109 15.97 -8.55 -0.21
C GLY A 109 15.47 -8.40 -1.65
N TYR A 110 14.16 -8.25 -1.86
CA TYR A 110 13.58 -7.90 -3.16
C TYR A 110 13.43 -6.38 -3.28
N ASP A 111 14.46 -5.73 -3.81
CA ASP A 111 14.43 -4.31 -4.16
C ASP A 111 13.89 -4.14 -5.59
N VAL A 112 12.71 -3.54 -5.75
CA VAL A 112 12.05 -3.34 -7.05
C VAL A 112 12.83 -2.44 -8.01
N THR A 113 13.75 -1.61 -7.50
CA THR A 113 14.64 -0.78 -8.32
C THR A 113 15.73 -1.61 -8.99
N ARG A 114 16.11 -2.74 -8.38
CA ARG A 114 17.15 -3.66 -8.86
C ARG A 114 16.59 -4.89 -9.56
N ALA A 115 15.53 -5.48 -9.01
CA ALA A 115 14.87 -6.66 -9.55
C ALA A 115 14.26 -6.43 -10.94
N ASN A 116 13.94 -5.17 -11.26
CA ASN A 116 13.49 -4.69 -12.57
C ASN A 116 12.44 -5.61 -13.22
N PRO A 117 11.25 -5.78 -12.60
CA PRO A 117 10.20 -6.63 -13.13
C PRO A 117 9.84 -6.23 -14.57
N THR A 118 9.62 -7.23 -15.43
CA THR A 118 9.28 -7.04 -16.85
C THR A 118 7.96 -6.30 -17.02
N ALA A 119 7.04 -6.45 -16.07
CA ALA A 119 5.78 -5.73 -16.03
C ALA A 119 5.34 -5.44 -14.60
N VAL A 120 4.64 -4.33 -14.42
CA VAL A 120 3.96 -3.95 -13.18
C VAL A 120 2.52 -3.65 -13.54
N LEU A 121 1.60 -4.48 -13.06
CA LEU A 121 0.20 -4.49 -13.46
C LEU A 121 -0.69 -4.17 -12.25
N GLY A 122 -1.73 -3.37 -12.48
CA GLY A 122 -2.71 -3.02 -11.45
C GLY A 122 -4.12 -3.27 -11.99
N HIS A 123 -4.93 -4.00 -11.24
CA HIS A 123 -6.35 -4.18 -11.54
C HIS A 123 -7.20 -3.25 -10.68
N SER A 124 -8.03 -2.41 -11.30
CA SER A 124 -8.83 -1.39 -10.60
C SER A 124 -7.92 -0.52 -9.70
N GLN A 125 -8.22 -0.37 -8.41
CA GLN A 125 -7.41 0.41 -7.46
C GLN A 125 -5.97 -0.10 -7.28
N GLY A 126 -5.65 -1.33 -7.70
CA GLY A 126 -4.27 -1.83 -7.72
C GLY A 126 -3.33 -0.98 -8.59
N VAL A 127 -3.88 -0.11 -9.46
CA VAL A 127 -3.11 0.90 -10.18
C VAL A 127 -2.36 1.87 -9.25
N LEU A 128 -2.85 2.12 -8.03
CA LEU A 128 -2.17 2.97 -7.04
C LEU A 128 -0.81 2.38 -6.65
N ALA A 129 -0.74 1.07 -6.41
CA ALA A 129 0.54 0.41 -6.13
C ALA A 129 1.46 0.36 -7.37
N VAL A 130 0.92 0.32 -8.59
CA VAL A 130 1.73 0.50 -9.80
C VAL A 130 2.40 1.88 -9.79
N HIS A 131 1.67 2.92 -9.41
CA HIS A 131 2.23 4.27 -9.27
C HIS A 131 3.26 4.36 -8.15
N MET A 132 3.07 3.65 -7.03
CA MET A 132 4.09 3.56 -5.97
C MET A 132 5.37 2.91 -6.49
N VAL A 133 5.29 1.75 -7.16
CA VAL A 133 6.45 1.08 -7.76
C VAL A 133 7.16 2.00 -8.77
N LYS A 134 6.40 2.74 -9.58
CA LYS A 134 6.97 3.72 -10.50
C LYS A 134 7.73 4.82 -9.74
N ALA A 135 7.12 5.41 -8.72
CA ALA A 135 7.76 6.44 -7.89
C ALA A 135 9.05 5.94 -7.22
N ILE A 136 9.01 4.73 -6.66
CA ILE A 136 10.16 4.06 -6.05
C ILE A 136 11.31 3.89 -7.06
N ARG A 137 11.00 3.44 -8.27
CA ARG A 137 12.01 3.26 -9.34
C ARG A 137 12.60 4.58 -9.83
N GLU A 138 11.77 5.62 -9.93
CA GLU A 138 12.21 6.95 -10.36
C GLU A 138 13.07 7.65 -9.29
N ALA A 139 12.73 7.48 -8.01
CA ALA A 139 13.48 8.05 -6.89
C ALA A 139 14.71 7.21 -6.49
N GLY A 140 14.74 5.92 -6.86
CA GLY A 140 15.85 5.00 -6.61
C GLY A 140 15.79 4.23 -5.29
N SER A 141 14.82 4.50 -4.42
CA SER A 141 14.51 3.69 -3.24
C SER A 141 13.11 4.00 -2.70
N ILE A 142 12.60 3.15 -1.79
CA ILE A 142 11.34 3.42 -1.08
C ILE A 142 11.46 4.70 -0.25
N ASP A 143 12.55 4.86 0.49
CA ASP A 143 12.78 6.05 1.32
C ASP A 143 12.83 7.35 0.51
N ALA A 144 13.47 7.31 -0.67
CA ALA A 144 13.58 8.48 -1.54
C ALA A 144 12.24 8.85 -2.20
N ALA A 145 11.33 7.88 -2.37
CA ALA A 145 9.99 8.07 -2.93
C ALA A 145 8.92 8.41 -1.89
N ARG A 146 9.30 8.55 -0.60
CA ARG A 146 8.36 8.68 0.52
C ARG A 146 7.29 9.75 0.30
N ASP A 147 7.69 10.96 -0.10
CA ASP A 147 6.74 12.07 -0.28
C ASP A 147 5.71 11.80 -1.40
N GLN A 148 6.14 11.17 -2.50
CA GLN A 148 5.24 10.75 -3.59
C GLN A 148 4.33 9.59 -3.18
N ILE A 149 4.83 8.66 -2.37
CA ILE A 149 4.02 7.56 -1.82
C ILE A 149 2.93 8.14 -0.92
N ASP A 150 3.26 9.09 -0.04
CA ASP A 150 2.31 9.79 0.83
C ASP A 150 1.25 10.54 0.02
N GLU A 151 1.63 11.17 -1.11
CA GLU A 151 0.69 11.80 -2.04
C GLU A 151 -0.24 10.80 -2.74
N ILE A 152 0.27 9.62 -3.10
CA ILE A 152 -0.55 8.55 -3.70
C ILE A 152 -1.56 8.02 -2.67
N LEU A 153 -1.16 7.85 -1.41
CA LEU A 153 -2.08 7.45 -0.33
C LEU A 153 -3.13 8.53 -0.06
N ALA A 154 -2.74 9.80 -0.01
CA ALA A 154 -3.68 10.91 0.11
C ALA A 154 -4.69 10.92 -1.06
N THR A 155 -4.21 10.67 -2.28
CA THR A 155 -5.06 10.52 -3.46
C THR A 155 -6.00 9.31 -3.34
N ALA A 156 -5.54 8.21 -2.76
CA ALA A 156 -6.37 7.03 -2.51
C ALA A 156 -7.53 7.33 -1.55
N ALA A 157 -7.27 8.10 -0.49
CA ALA A 157 -8.31 8.57 0.42
C ALA A 157 -9.33 9.48 -0.30
N LEU A 158 -8.85 10.41 -1.15
CA LEU A 158 -9.73 11.26 -1.96
C LEU A 158 -10.60 10.47 -2.95
N ILE A 159 -10.07 9.41 -3.56
CA ILE A 159 -10.83 8.55 -4.50
C ILE A 159 -11.95 7.79 -3.77
N GLY A 160 -11.73 7.42 -2.51
CA GLY A 160 -12.72 6.72 -1.71
C GLY A 160 -13.83 7.62 -1.14
N ALA A 161 -13.58 8.92 -1.04
CA ALA A 161 -14.44 9.92 -0.40
C ALA A 161 -15.45 10.61 -1.34
#